data_AF-A0A352KP14-F1
#
_entry.id   AF-A0A352KP14-F1
#
_cell.length_a   1.000
_cell.length_b   1.000
_cell.length_c   1.000
_cell.angle_alpha   90.00
_cell.angle_beta   90.00
_cell.angle_gamma   90.00
#
_symmetry.space_group_name_H-M   'P 1'
#
loop_
_entity.id
_entity.type
_entity.pdbx_description
1 polymer ?
#
loop_
_entity_poly.entity_id
_entity_poly.type
_entity_poly.pdbx_seq_one_letter_code
_entity_poly.pdbx_strand_id
1 'polypeptide(L)'
;YCGLMPQLNNNEIFHLQLEVFLNGLSAEDIHIECVLGYETPTVKFKKFVCYKLEFSKTINDNCLFELNIPLTENGLFDYELRLYPSHPALAHPFEMGYMLCI
;
A
#
# COMPACT_ATOMS: atom_id res chain seq x y z
N TYR A 1 -1.33 7.68 9.29
CA TYR A 1 -1.25 9.12 8.95
C TYR A 1 -1.60 9.17 7.47
N CYS A 2 -2.81 9.61 7.07
CA CYS A 2 -3.16 9.62 5.65
C CYS A 2 -2.24 10.58 4.89
N GLY A 3 -1.39 10.05 4.01
CA GLY A 3 -0.63 10.86 3.08
C GLY A 3 -1.60 11.46 2.07
N LEU A 4 -1.54 12.78 1.86
CA LEU A 4 -2.15 13.36 0.68
C LEU A 4 -1.30 12.94 -0.52
N MET A 5 -1.92 12.33 -1.54
CA MET A 5 -1.22 12.11 -2.80
C MET A 5 -0.94 13.46 -3.46
N PRO A 6 0.20 13.62 -4.15
CA PRO A 6 0.40 14.76 -5.03
C PRO A 6 -0.73 14.77 -6.08
N GLN A 7 -1.10 15.96 -6.56
CA GLN A 7 -2.01 16.06 -7.70
C GLN A 7 -1.37 15.37 -8.89
N LEU A 8 -1.97 14.26 -9.32
CA LEU A 8 -1.56 13.46 -10.46
C LEU A 8 -2.62 13.60 -11.55
N ASN A 9 -2.18 13.76 -12.79
CA ASN A 9 -3.05 13.90 -13.95
C ASN A 9 -3.50 12.53 -14.47
N ASN A 10 -4.53 12.54 -15.31
CA ASN A 10 -5.00 11.34 -16.00
C ASN A 10 -3.86 10.68 -16.80
N ASN A 11 -3.78 9.34 -16.78
CA ASN A 11 -2.68 8.52 -17.36
C ASN A 11 -1.30 8.63 -16.69
N GLU A 12 -1.18 9.31 -15.53
CA GLU A 12 0.05 9.25 -14.74
C GLU A 12 0.07 7.97 -13.88
N ILE A 13 1.26 7.41 -13.72
CA ILE A 13 1.47 6.26 -12.84
C ILE A 13 1.88 6.80 -11.48
N PHE A 14 1.11 6.44 -10.45
CA PHE A 14 1.55 6.66 -9.09
C PHE A 14 2.57 5.60 -8.71
N HIS A 15 3.82 6.04 -8.55
CA HIS A 15 4.94 5.22 -8.14
C HIS A 15 5.17 5.38 -6.63
N LEU A 16 5.10 4.29 -5.89
CA LEU A 16 5.38 4.24 -4.46
C LEU A 16 6.55 3.29 -4.19
N GLN A 17 7.53 3.77 -3.43
CA GLN A 17 8.65 2.98 -2.95
C GLN A 17 8.69 3.07 -1.43
N LEU A 18 8.82 1.93 -0.77
CA LEU A 18 8.86 1.83 0.69
C LEU A 18 10.04 0.95 1.10
N GLU A 19 10.95 1.52 1.88
CA GLU A 19 12.06 0.78 2.50
C GLU A 19 11.66 0.39 3.92
N VAL A 20 11.74 -0.91 4.23
CA VAL A 20 11.32 -1.45 5.53
C VAL A 20 12.45 -2.24 6.17
N PHE A 21 12.76 -1.90 7.43
CA PHE A 21 13.62 -2.71 8.27
C PHE A 21 12.81 -3.83 8.93
N LEU A 22 13.09 -5.09 8.58
CA LEU A 22 12.30 -6.25 9.00
C LEU A 22 12.86 -6.99 10.23
N ASN A 23 13.99 -6.55 10.78
CA ASN A 23 14.57 -7.09 12.01
C ASN A 23 14.66 -8.64 12.04
N GLY A 24 15.13 -9.23 10.93
CA GLY A 24 15.30 -10.68 10.79
C GLY A 24 14.12 -11.44 10.21
N LEU A 25 12.97 -10.79 9.96
CA LEU A 25 11.89 -11.35 9.15
C LEU A 25 12.25 -11.24 7.65
N SER A 26 11.71 -12.17 6.87
CA SER A 26 11.76 -12.12 5.40
C SER A 26 10.64 -11.24 4.84
N ALA A 27 10.77 -10.80 3.60
CA ALA A 27 9.73 -10.05 2.91
C ALA A 27 8.41 -10.83 2.74
N GLU A 28 8.46 -12.17 2.83
CA GLU A 28 7.31 -13.07 2.69
C GLU A 28 6.50 -13.19 4.00
N ASP A 29 7.12 -12.87 5.14
CA ASP A 29 6.49 -12.92 6.47
C ASP A 29 5.55 -11.73 6.74
N ILE A 30 5.52 -10.76 5.83
CA ILE A 30 4.69 -9.56 5.93
C ILE A 30 3.89 -9.32 4.66
N HIS A 31 2.77 -8.64 4.82
CA HIS A 31 1.99 -8.05 3.75
C HIS A 31 2.03 -6.53 3.90
N ILE A 32 2.23 -5.83 2.79
CA ILE A 32 2.15 -4.38 2.74
C ILE A 32 1.13 -4.02 1.67
N GLU A 33 0.12 -3.23 2.04
CA GLU A 33 -0.87 -2.70 1.11
C GLU A 33 -0.97 -1.18 1.19
N CYS A 34 -1.18 -0.56 0.04
CA CYS A 34 -1.61 0.81 -0.10
C CYS A 34 -3.14 0.82 -0.27
N VAL A 35 -3.83 1.47 0.66
CA VAL A 35 -5.28 1.64 0.62
C VAL A 35 -5.55 3.00 0.01
N LEU A 36 -5.96 3.00 -1.25
CA LEU A 36 -6.26 4.20 -2.01
C LEU A 36 -7.72 4.58 -1.81
N GLY A 37 -7.95 5.72 -1.17
CA GLY A 37 -9.22 6.42 -1.09
C GLY A 37 -9.38 7.40 -2.24
N TYR A 38 -10.55 7.42 -2.88
CA TYR A 38 -10.86 8.47 -3.86
C TYR A 38 -12.34 8.82 -3.93
N GLU A 39 -12.59 10.09 -4.23
CA GLU A 39 -13.92 10.64 -4.48
C GLU A 39 -13.98 11.16 -5.92
N THR A 40 -15.00 10.76 -6.66
CA THR A 40 -15.27 11.29 -8.00
C THR A 40 -16.50 12.21 -7.95
N PRO A 41 -16.62 13.20 -8.85
CA PRO A 41 -17.80 14.07 -8.91
C PRO A 41 -19.12 13.32 -9.10
N THR A 42 -19.06 12.08 -9.62
CA THR A 42 -20.21 11.23 -9.93
C THR A 42 -20.60 10.28 -8.80
N VAL A 43 -19.73 10.07 -7.81
CA VAL A 43 -19.96 9.10 -6.72
C VAL A 43 -20.01 9.84 -5.40
N LYS A 44 -21.16 9.76 -4.71
CA LYS A 44 -21.38 10.41 -3.40
C LYS A 44 -20.62 9.75 -2.23
N PHE A 45 -19.87 8.68 -2.48
CA PHE A 45 -19.17 7.88 -1.47
C PHE A 45 -17.72 7.69 -1.87
N LYS A 46 -16.83 7.76 -0.87
CA LYS A 46 -15.42 7.46 -1.02
C LYS A 46 -15.20 5.99 -1.31
N LYS A 47 -14.56 5.69 -2.44
CA LYS A 47 -14.16 4.33 -2.79
C LYS A 47 -12.79 4.03 -2.20
N PHE A 48 -12.60 2.78 -1.78
CA PHE A 48 -11.32 2.29 -1.28
C PHE A 48 -10.86 1.10 -2.11
N VAL A 49 -9.60 1.10 -2.52
CA VAL A 49 -8.97 -0.01 -3.24
C VAL A 49 -7.66 -0.35 -2.55
N CYS A 50 -7.45 -1.63 -2.23
CA CYS A 50 -6.18 -2.11 -1.67
C CYS A 50 -5.26 -2.58 -2.80
N TYR A 51 -4.04 -2.06 -2.83
CA TYR A 51 -2.98 -2.48 -3.72
C TYR A 51 -1.82 -3.03 -2.92
N LYS A 52 -1.47 -4.30 -3.14
CA LYS A 52 -0.29 -4.91 -2.51
C LYS A 52 0.99 -4.27 -3.07
N LEU A 53 1.92 -3.92 -2.19
CA LEU A 53 3.28 -3.59 -2.60
C LEU A 53 4.08 -4.88 -2.78
N GLU A 54 4.83 -4.97 -3.86
CA GLU A 54 5.64 -6.15 -4.17
C GLU A 54 7.08 -5.94 -3.72
N PHE A 55 7.69 -7.01 -3.19
CA PHE A 55 9.11 -6.99 -2.87
C PHE A 55 9.93 -6.80 -4.15
N SER A 56 10.82 -5.81 -4.15
CA SER A 56 11.68 -5.49 -5.29
C SER A 56 13.10 -6.02 -5.06
N LYS A 57 13.74 -5.63 -3.95
CA LYS A 57 15.11 -6.04 -3.61
C LYS A 57 15.45 -5.74 -2.16
N THR A 58 16.55 -6.31 -1.68
CA THR A 58 17.17 -5.93 -0.41
C THR A 58 18.24 -4.86 -0.65
N ILE A 59 18.26 -3.81 0.16
CA ILE A 59 19.29 -2.76 0.19
C ILE A 59 19.86 -2.73 1.61
N ASN A 60 21.12 -3.11 1.77
CA ASN A 60 21.74 -3.33 3.09
C ASN A 60 20.90 -4.32 3.93
N ASP A 61 20.37 -3.88 5.08
CA ASP A 61 19.52 -4.67 5.98
C ASP A 61 18.02 -4.39 5.81
N ASN A 62 17.64 -3.59 4.81
CA ASN A 62 16.26 -3.21 4.55
C ASN A 62 15.70 -3.86 3.29
N CYS A 63 14.40 -4.13 3.29
CA CYS A 63 13.66 -4.63 2.13
C CYS A 63 12.96 -3.46 1.43
N LEU A 64 13.21 -3.30 0.13
CA LEU A 64 12.51 -2.35 -0.72
C LEU A 64 11.27 -3.00 -1.33
N PHE A 65 10.13 -2.33 -1.15
CA PHE A 65 8.85 -2.68 -1.73
C PHE A 65 8.38 -1.59 -2.69
N GLU A 66 7.73 -1.98 -3.77
CA GLU A 66 7.34 -1.09 -4.84
C GLU A 66 5.89 -1.34 -5.28
N LEU A 67 5.22 -0.26 -5.69
CA LEU A 67 3.87 -0.30 -6.23
C LEU A 67 3.72 0.76 -7.32
N ASN A 68 3.10 0.35 -8.43
CA ASN A 68 2.78 1.19 -9.56
C ASN A 68 1.27 1.13 -9.81
N ILE A 69 0.55 2.22 -9.52
CA ILE A 69 -0.90 2.30 -9.75
C ILE A 69 -1.15 3.16 -11.00
N PRO A 70 -1.74 2.61 -12.07
CA PRO A 70 -2.24 3.43 -13.16
C PRO A 70 -3.50 4.17 -12.70
N LEU A 71 -3.42 5.49 -12.56
CA LEU A 71 -4.57 6.32 -12.19
C LEU A 71 -5.48 6.50 -13.41
N THR A 72 -6.52 5.68 -13.48
CA THR A 72 -7.51 5.65 -14.56
C THR A 72 -8.70 6.59 -14.31
N GLU A 73 -8.82 7.09 -13.08
CA GLU A 73 -9.87 7.99 -12.64
C GLU A 73 -9.29 9.37 -12.34
N ASN A 74 -10.06 10.42 -12.59
CA ASN A 74 -9.70 11.78 -12.20
C ASN A 74 -10.38 12.10 -10.85
N GLY A 75 -9.62 12.60 -9.88
CA GLY A 75 -10.18 12.93 -8.58
C GLY A 75 -9.13 13.35 -7.56
N LEU A 76 -9.62 13.64 -6.36
CA LEU A 76 -8.76 13.78 -5.18
C LEU A 76 -8.51 12.38 -4.62
N PHE A 77 -7.23 12.04 -4.48
CA PHE A 77 -6.78 10.78 -3.93
C PHE A 77 -6.13 10.99 -2.56
N ASP A 78 -6.42 10.10 -1.64
CA ASP A 78 -5.69 9.94 -0.39
C ASP A 78 -5.31 8.49 -0.21
N TYR A 79 -4.26 8.23 0.56
CA TYR A 79 -3.81 6.87 0.77
C TYR A 79 -3.35 6.63 2.21
N GLU A 80 -3.41 5.36 2.59
CA GLU A 80 -2.88 4.83 3.84
C GLU A 80 -2.02 3.60 3.52
N LEU A 81 -0.87 3.47 4.15
CA LEU A 81 -0.05 2.26 4.08
C LEU A 81 -0.35 1.38 5.27
N ARG A 82 -0.59 0.09 5.01
CA ARG A 82 -0.77 -0.93 6.05
C ARG A 82 0.27 -2.00 5.90
N LEU A 83 0.95 -2.30 7.00
CA LEU A 83 1.90 -3.40 7.12
C LEU A 83 1.41 -4.34 8.21
N TYR A 84 1.35 -5.63 7.93
CA TYR A 84 0.95 -6.65 8.91
C TYR A 84 1.62 -7.99 8.62
N PRO A 85 1.88 -8.83 9.64
CA PRO A 85 2.35 -10.19 9.45
C PRO A 85 1.39 -11.00 8.59
N SER A 86 1.93 -11.82 7.70
CA SER A 86 1.15 -12.66 6.80
C SER A 86 1.76 -14.05 6.70
N HIS A 87 0.92 -15.07 6.64
CA HIS A 87 1.35 -16.44 6.43
C HIS A 87 0.27 -17.21 5.66
N PRO A 88 0.62 -18.12 4.73
CA PRO A 88 -0.36 -18.87 3.94
C PRO A 88 -1.37 -19.71 4.75
N ALA A 89 -1.04 -20.04 6.00
CA ALA A 89 -1.91 -20.81 6.89
C ALA A 89 -2.93 -19.96 7.66
N LEU A 90 -2.90 -18.63 7.54
CA LEU A 90 -3.89 -17.77 8.18
C LEU A 90 -5.25 -17.93 7.50
N ALA A 91 -6.31 -18.07 8.29
CA ALA A 91 -7.69 -18.07 7.78
C ALA A 91 -8.13 -16.65 7.38
N HIS A 92 -7.55 -15.63 8.02
CA HIS A 92 -7.83 -14.22 7.75
C HIS A 92 -6.55 -13.37 7.76
N PRO A 93 -6.42 -12.37 6.86
CA PRO A 93 -5.22 -11.52 6.77
C PRO A 93 -4.83 -10.79 8.06
N PHE A 94 -5.81 -10.51 8.94
CA PHE A 94 -5.60 -9.76 10.17
C PHE A 94 -5.69 -10.61 11.43
N GLU A 95 -5.65 -11.94 11.29
CA GLU A 95 -5.78 -12.90 12.39
C GLU A 95 -4.71 -12.69 13.48
N MET A 96 -3.50 -12.27 13.09
CA MET A 96 -2.39 -12.03 14.02
C MET A 96 -2.52 -10.72 14.82
N GLY A 97 -3.44 -9.81 14.47
CA GLY A 97 -3.73 -8.59 15.25
C GLY A 97 -2.64 -7.51 15.27
N TYR A 98 -1.54 -7.67 14.54
CA TYR A 98 -0.43 -6.71 14.48
C TYR A 98 -0.42 -5.94 13.15
N MET A 99 -1.18 -4.85 13.07
CA MET A 99 -1.18 -3.96 11.91
C MET A 99 -0.54 -2.61 12.26
N LEU A 100 0.39 -2.16 11.42
CA LEU A 100 0.92 -0.81 11.44
C LEU A 100 0.28 0.00 10.31
N CYS A 101 -0.37 1.10 10.67
CA CYS A 101 -0.92 2.07 9.72
C CYS A 101 -0.02 3.30 9.69
N ILE A 102 0.62 3.54 8.54
CA ILE A 102 1.56 4.66 8.32
C ILE A 102 0.84 5.80 7.63
#